data_AF-A0AAE0RIS4-F1
#
_entry.id   AF-A0AAE0RIS4-F1
#
_cell.length_a   1.000
_cell.length_b   1.000
_cell.length_c   1.000
_cell.angle_alpha   90.00
_cell.angle_beta   90.00
_cell.angle_gamma   90.00
#
_symmetry.space_group_name_H-M   'P 1'
#
loop_
_entity.id
_entity.type
_entity.pdbx_description
1 polymer ?
#
loop_
_entity_poly.entity_id
_entity_poly.type
_entity_poly.pdbx_seq_one_letter_code
_entity_poly.pdbx_strand_id
1 'polypeptide(L)' 'MAVVVNPGLDRSGDEEVMGKFGVKERNLEGQMVVDFAKRMDMDVVNTYFQKTEEHRVTYKSGERSTQVDYIPVEEAI' A
#
# COMPACT_ATOMS: atom_id res chain seq x y z
N MET A 1 -6.53 12.85 -2.36
CA MET A 1 -6.27 11.45 -2.77
C MET A 1 -4.96 11.04 -2.12
N ALA A 2 -5.06 10.30 -1.02
CA ALA A 2 -3.92 9.70 -0.35
C ALA A 2 -3.90 8.21 -0.73
N VAL A 3 -2.78 7.54 -0.54
CA VAL A 3 -2.65 6.08 -0.59
C VAL A 3 -1.56 5.64 0.37
N VAL A 4 -1.94 4.62 1.16
CA VAL A 4 -1.23 3.51 1.85
C VAL A 4 0.31 3.56 1.71
N VAL A 5 1.19 3.52 2.72
CA VAL A 5 1.28 3.08 4.12
C VAL A 5 2.22 4.07 4.84
N ASN A 6 2.03 4.29 6.14
CA ASN A 6 2.88 5.12 6.99
C ASN A 6 4.32 4.54 7.11
N PRO A 7 5.39 5.36 7.16
CA PRO A 7 6.72 4.87 7.46
C PRO A 7 6.82 4.54 8.96
N GLY A 8 6.63 3.27 9.30
CA GLY A 8 7.34 2.67 10.43
C GLY A 8 6.54 2.22 11.67
N LEU A 9 5.22 2.36 11.76
CA LEU A 9 4.49 1.96 12.98
C LEU A 9 3.02 1.52 12.79
N ASP A 10 2.57 1.21 11.58
CA ASP A 10 1.19 0.73 11.42
C ASP A 10 1.07 -0.73 11.91
N ARG A 11 0.43 -0.90 13.07
CA ARG A 11 -0.04 -2.17 13.64
C ARG A 11 -1.51 -2.35 13.28
N SER A 12 -1.86 -2.19 12.00
CA SER A 12 -3.26 -2.22 11.56
C SER A 12 -3.89 -3.60 11.67
N GLY A 13 -3.11 -4.65 11.95
CA GLY A 13 -3.60 -6.04 11.94
C GLY A 13 -3.76 -6.58 10.52
N ASP A 14 -3.14 -5.92 9.54
CA ASP A 14 -3.20 -6.27 8.12
C ASP A 14 -1.85 -6.79 7.61
N GLU A 15 -0.90 -7.07 8.51
CA GLU A 15 0.44 -7.59 8.17
C GLU A 15 0.39 -8.97 7.48
N GLU A 16 -0.76 -9.64 7.53
CA GLU A 16 -1.08 -10.87 6.81
C GLU A 16 -1.26 -10.69 5.29
N VAL A 17 -1.62 -9.49 4.82
CA VAL A 17 -1.92 -9.21 3.39
C VAL A 17 -1.12 -8.05 2.81
N MET A 18 -0.46 -7.26 3.65
CA MET A 18 0.30 -6.10 3.20
C MET A 18 1.56 -5.89 4.03
N GLY A 19 2.60 -5.40 3.37
CA GLY A 19 3.82 -5.00 4.02
C GLY A 19 3.76 -3.60 4.63
N LYS A 20 4.80 -3.27 5.39
CA LYS A 20 4.91 -2.06 6.21
C LYS A 20 5.31 -0.79 5.45
N PHE A 21 5.24 -0.78 4.12
CA PHE A 21 5.88 0.23 3.30
C PHE A 21 4.91 0.92 2.33
N GLY A 22 4.88 2.26 2.36
CA GLY A 22 4.19 3.06 1.36
C GLY A 22 4.57 4.54 1.42
N VAL A 23 3.73 5.43 0.87
CA VAL A 23 4.07 6.86 0.65
C VAL A 23 3.45 7.77 1.70
N LYS A 24 2.18 7.54 2.07
CA LYS A 24 1.39 8.38 2.97
C LYS A 24 0.48 7.52 3.85
N GLU A 25 -0.28 8.17 4.73
CA GLU A 25 -1.32 7.51 5.51
C GLU A 25 -2.39 6.85 4.62
N ARG A 26 -2.89 5.71 5.09
CA ARG A 26 -3.97 4.96 4.44
C ARG A 26 -5.30 5.70 4.58
N ASN A 27 -5.89 6.09 3.46
CA ASN A 27 -7.25 6.65 3.38
C ASN A 27 -8.28 5.56 3.11
N LEU A 28 -9.55 5.96 2.95
CA LEU A 28 -10.68 5.05 2.69
C LEU A 28 -10.45 4.16 1.47
N GLU A 29 -10.00 4.72 0.35
CA GLU A 29 -9.72 3.97 -0.87
C GLU A 29 -8.57 2.97 -0.67
N GLY A 30 -7.54 3.37 0.07
CA GLY A 30 -6.48 2.48 0.49
C GLY A 30 -6.96 1.33 1.37
N GLN A 31 -7.87 1.59 2.31
CA GLN A 31 -8.48 0.56 3.15
C GLN A 31 -9.33 -0.40 2.31
N MET A 32 -10.07 0.08 1.32
CA MET A 32 -10.86 -0.78 0.43
C MET A 32 -10.00 -1.78 -0.34
N VAL A 33 -8.78 -1.41 -0.75
CA VAL A 33 -7.84 -2.32 -1.40
C VAL A 33 -7.36 -3.41 -0.44
N VAL A 34 -7.06 -3.05 0.81
CA VAL A 34 -6.67 -4.00 1.86
C VAL A 34 -7.82 -4.96 2.18
N ASP A 35 -9.03 -4.44 2.38
CA ASP A 35 -10.22 -5.24 2.66
C ASP A 35 -10.54 -6.20 1.50
N PHE A 36 -10.34 -5.75 0.25
CA PHE A 36 -10.45 -6.60 -0.93
C PHE A 36 -9.42 -7.72 -0.90
N ALA A 37 -8.14 -7.39 -0.68
CA ALA A 37 -7.06 -8.37 -0.62
C ALA A 37 -7.31 -9.43 0.46
N LYS A 38 -7.74 -9.01 1.67
CA LYS A 38 -8.13 -9.92 2.76
C LYS A 38 -9.26 -10.88 2.39
N ARG A 39 -10.31 -10.39 1.73
CA ARG A 39 -11.46 -11.23 1.35
C ARG A 39 -11.14 -12.22 0.25
N MET A 40 -10.10 -11.92 -0.53
CA MET A 40 -9.68 -12.72 -1.67
C MET A 40 -8.45 -13.58 -1.35
N ASP A 41 -7.99 -13.58 -0.09
CA ASP A 41 -6.75 -14.23 0.35
C ASP A 41 -5.56 -13.85 -0.55
N MET A 42 -5.35 -12.54 -0.76
CA MET A 42 -4.29 -11.99 -1.62
C MET A 42 -3.33 -11.09 -0.85
N ASP A 43 -2.10 -10.98 -1.36
CA ASP A 43 -1.04 -10.12 -0.85
C ASP A 43 -0.82 -8.88 -1.74
N VAL A 44 -0.69 -7.71 -1.13
CA VAL A 44 -0.41 -6.43 -1.81
C VAL A 44 1.10 -6.22 -1.89
N VAL A 45 1.78 -6.92 -2.80
CA VAL A 45 3.26 -7.10 -2.78
C VAL A 45 4.07 -5.80 -2.93
N ASN A 46 3.53 -4.76 -3.57
CA ASN A 46 4.23 -3.49 -3.72
C ASN A 46 4.43 -2.73 -2.39
N THR A 47 3.80 -3.20 -1.31
CA THR A 47 3.95 -2.68 0.06
C THR A 47 4.98 -3.45 0.92
N TYR A 48 5.60 -4.52 0.41
CA TYR A 48 6.56 -5.35 1.17
C TYR A 48 8.01 -4.88 1.06
N PHE A 49 8.31 -4.05 0.06
CA PHE A 49 9.69 -3.66 -0.22
C PHE A 49 10.01 -2.24 0.24
N GLN A 50 11.17 -2.10 0.91
CA GLN A 50 11.73 -0.79 1.19
C GLN A 50 12.22 -0.15 -0.11
N LYS A 51 11.67 1.01 -0.46
CA LYS A 51 12.03 1.80 -1.65
C LYS A 51 12.11 3.28 -1.24
N THR A 52 12.82 4.08 -2.04
CA THR A 52 12.74 5.54 -1.92
C THR A 52 11.31 5.99 -2.20
N GLU A 53 10.89 7.12 -1.63
CA GLU A 53 9.53 7.65 -1.83
C GLU A 53 9.24 7.86 -3.33
N GLU A 54 10.20 8.43 -4.07
CA GLU A 54 10.09 8.65 -5.51
C GLU A 54 9.78 7.37 -6.30
N HIS A 55 10.36 6.23 -5.92
CA HIS A 55 10.10 4.95 -6.57
C HIS A 55 8.80 4.27 -6.10
N ARG A 56 8.10 4.81 -5.11
CA ARG A 56 6.77 4.32 -4.65
C ARG A 56 5.61 5.13 -5.21
N VAL A 57 5.86 6.39 -5.55
CA VAL A 57 4.86 7.26 -6.18
C VAL A 57 4.54 6.72 -7.55
N THR A 58 3.26 6.41 -7.79
CA THR A 58 2.79 5.97 -9.11
C THR A 58 1.93 7.02 -9.80
N TYR A 59 1.54 8.08 -9.07
CA TYR A 59 0.91 9.26 -9.62
C TYR A 59 1.48 10.55 -9.00
N LYS A 60 1.81 11.52 -9.86
CA LYS A 60 2.29 12.84 -9.46
C LYS A 60 1.61 13.94 -10.27
N SER A 61 1.11 14.97 -9.58
CA SER A 61 0.51 16.16 -10.20
C SER A 61 0.89 17.39 -9.38
N GLY A 62 1.80 18.21 -9.93
CA GLY A 62 2.39 19.34 -9.20
C GLY A 62 3.08 18.86 -7.92
N GLU A 63 2.74 19.47 -6.79
CA GLU A 63 3.25 19.10 -5.46
C GLU A 63 2.55 17.87 -4.84
N ARG A 64 1.55 17.30 -5.52
CA ARG A 64 0.83 16.12 -5.05
C ARG A 64 1.47 14.84 -5.57
N SER A 65 1.91 14.00 -4.65
CA SER A 65 2.37 12.63 -4.89
C SER A 65 1.43 11.63 -4.19
N THR A 66 1.13 10.52 -4.86
CA THR A 66 0.44 9.38 -4.25
C THR A 66 0.87 8.10 -4.96
N GLN A 67 0.68 6.97 -4.30
CA GLN A 67 0.61 5.67 -4.97
C GLN A 67 -0.86 5.48 -5.39
N VAL A 68 -1.15 4.77 -6.47
CA VAL A 68 -2.53 4.39 -6.88
C VAL A 68 -2.56 3.00 -7.50
N ASP A 69 -1.42 2.56 -8.02
CA ASP A 69 -1.25 1.22 -8.56
C ASP A 69 -0.86 0.27 -7.43
N TYR A 70 -1.63 -0.80 -7.31
CA TYR A 70 -1.38 -1.89 -6.36
C TYR A 70 -1.21 -3.18 -7.14
N ILE A 71 -0.38 -4.06 -6.60
CA ILE A 71 -0.09 -5.35 -7.20
C ILE A 71 -0.59 -6.42 -6.22
N PRO A 72 -1.88 -6.82 -6.31
CA PRO A 72 -2.39 -7.95 -5.56
C PRO A 72 -1.96 -9.26 -6.24
N VAL A 73 -1.53 -10.24 -5.46
CA VAL A 73 -1.20 -11.60 -5.93
C VAL A 73 -1.83 -12.63 -5.00
N GLU A 74 -2.17 -13.83 -5.50
CA GLU A 74 -2.80 -14.88 -4.67
C GLU A 74 -1.86 -15.44 -3.59
N GLU A 75 -0.55 -15.45 -3.82
CA GLU A 75 0.45 -15.77 -2.79
C GLU A 75 1.71 -14.91 -3.01
N ALA A 76 2.15 -14.18 -1.99
CA ALA A 76 3.49 -13.62 -1.93
C ALA A 76 4.48 -14.64 -1.34
N ILE A 77 5.71 -14.63 -1.87
CA ILE A 77 6.82 -15.55 -1.50
C ILE A 77 7.51 -15.08 -0.22
#